data_AF-W2T415-F1
#
_entry.id   AF-W2T415-F1
#
_cell.length_a   1.000
_cell.length_b   1.000
_cell.length_c   1.000
_cell.angle_alpha   90.00
_cell.angle_beta   90.00
_cell.angle_gamma   90.00
#
_symmetry.space_group_name_H-M   'P 1'
#
loop_
_entity.id
_entity.type
_entity.pdbx_description
1 polymer ?
#
loop_
_entity_poly.entity_id
_entity_poly.type
_entity_poly.pdbx_seq_one_letter_code
_entity_poly.pdbx_strand_id
1 'polypeptide(L)'
;MRKQQIQIPFDKGRSMLGVVDETGQLQYGQVFVQYTENIALKTPPPNASRKVLTGKVLITKNPCIVAGDVRVFTAVDVPELHHMCDVVVFPMHGPRPHPDEMAGSDLDGDEYSVIWDNDLLLDRNEEPFDYTADKPETKPISKETLNEDMVDFYISYITQDSVGTISNSFLFQADLYGLKSEVTLISLISKRLIQLVILN
;
A
#
# COMPACT_ATOMS: atom_id res chain seq x y z
N MET A 1 12.08 4.67 -21.88
CA MET A 1 10.73 5.17 -21.52
C MET A 1 10.88 6.23 -20.44
N ARG A 2 10.26 7.40 -20.59
CA ARG A 2 10.24 8.41 -19.53
C ARG A 2 9.00 8.17 -18.68
N LYS A 3 9.17 7.97 -17.36
CA LYS A 3 8.05 7.90 -16.43
C LYS A 3 7.27 9.21 -16.49
N GLN A 4 5.97 9.13 -16.78
CA GLN A 4 5.09 10.28 -16.66
C GLN A 4 4.84 10.52 -15.16
N GLN A 5 5.00 11.76 -14.73
CA GLN A 5 4.74 12.17 -13.35
C GLN A 5 3.50 13.05 -13.37
N ILE A 6 2.38 12.48 -12.96
CA ILE A 6 1.12 13.21 -12.79
C ILE A 6 1.12 13.80 -11.38
N GLN A 7 1.11 15.12 -11.29
CA GLN A 7 1.05 15.81 -10.01
C GLN A 7 -0.40 15.88 -9.54
N ILE A 8 -0.66 15.38 -8.34
CA ILE A 8 -1.98 15.50 -7.71
C ILE A 8 -2.11 16.91 -7.12
N PRO A 9 -3.19 17.65 -7.40
CA PRO A 9 -3.42 18.94 -6.78
C PRO A 9 -3.39 18.86 -5.25
N PHE A 10 -2.80 19.87 -4.61
CA PHE A 10 -2.60 19.91 -3.16
C PHE A 10 -3.93 19.96 -2.37
N ASP A 11 -5.06 20.19 -3.01
CA ASP A 11 -6.39 20.22 -2.42
C ASP A 11 -7.19 18.94 -2.70
N LYS A 12 -6.59 17.97 -3.41
CA LYS A 12 -7.25 16.75 -3.88
C LYS A 12 -6.54 15.44 -3.54
N GLY A 13 -5.43 15.48 -2.81
CA GLY A 13 -4.79 14.26 -2.29
C GLY A 13 -3.71 14.48 -1.24
N ARG A 14 -3.40 13.44 -0.47
CA ARG A 14 -2.41 13.42 0.61
C ARG A 14 -1.71 12.06 0.69
N SER A 15 -0.46 12.05 1.18
CA SER A 15 0.12 10.84 1.80
C SER A 15 -0.27 10.85 3.28
N MET A 16 -0.80 9.74 3.78
CA MET A 16 -1.28 9.61 5.16
C MET A 16 -0.87 8.27 5.73
N LEU A 17 -0.53 8.22 7.02
CA LEU A 17 -0.33 6.95 7.72
C LEU A 17 -1.66 6.21 7.88
N GLY A 18 -1.62 4.89 7.78
CA GLY A 18 -2.76 4.03 8.08
C GLY A 18 -2.89 3.75 9.57
N VAL A 19 -4.12 3.82 10.09
CA VAL A 19 -4.47 3.37 11.44
C VAL A 19 -5.80 2.62 11.43
N VAL A 20 -6.10 1.93 12.52
CA VAL A 20 -7.35 1.15 12.68
C VAL A 20 -8.39 1.95 13.49
N ASP A 21 -9.66 1.79 13.14
CA ASP A 21 -10.79 2.26 13.93
C ASP A 21 -10.99 1.37 15.16
N GLU A 22 -10.51 1.83 16.30
CA GLU A 22 -10.70 1.15 17.59
C GLU A 22 -12.13 1.26 18.14
N THR A 23 -12.98 2.12 17.56
CA THR A 23 -14.38 2.29 17.98
C THR A 23 -15.32 1.28 17.35
N GLY A 24 -14.92 0.65 16.23
CA GLY A 24 -15.71 -0.36 15.50
C GLY A 24 -16.92 0.20 14.75
N GLN A 25 -16.94 1.51 14.47
CA GLN A 25 -18.07 2.18 13.83
C GLN A 25 -17.98 2.16 12.30
N LEU A 26 -16.77 2.19 11.74
CA LEU A 26 -16.56 2.09 10.30
C LEU A 26 -16.96 0.70 9.79
N GLN A 27 -17.81 0.70 8.75
CA GLN A 27 -18.17 -0.52 8.04
C GLN A 27 -17.14 -0.86 6.96
N TYR A 28 -17.11 -2.12 6.55
CA TYR A 28 -16.28 -2.53 5.42
C TYR A 28 -16.65 -1.75 4.15
N GLY A 29 -15.65 -1.21 3.47
CA GLY A 29 -15.79 -0.28 2.34
C GLY A 29 -15.82 1.21 2.74
N GLN A 30 -15.84 1.51 4.04
CA GLN A 30 -15.76 2.87 4.57
C GLN A 30 -14.38 3.16 5.15
N VAL A 31 -14.01 4.43 5.14
CA VAL A 31 -12.82 4.95 5.83
C VAL A 31 -13.17 6.26 6.52
N PHE A 32 -12.41 6.65 7.53
CA PHE A 32 -12.45 8.01 8.05
C PHE A 32 -11.16 8.73 7.66
N VAL A 33 -11.32 9.95 7.14
CA VAL A 33 -10.20 10.80 6.73
C VAL A 33 -10.50 12.22 7.19
N GLN A 34 -9.60 12.76 8.01
CA GLN A 34 -9.58 14.16 8.40
C GLN A 34 -8.18 14.70 8.18
N TYR A 35 -8.06 15.88 7.57
CA TYR A 35 -6.76 16.47 7.26
C TYR A 35 -6.66 17.93 7.68
N THR A 36 -5.45 18.35 7.99
CA THR A 36 -5.09 19.75 8.15
C THR A 36 -5.17 20.46 6.80
N GLU A 37 -5.94 21.54 6.71
CA GLU A 37 -6.15 22.24 5.43
C GLU A 37 -4.87 22.91 4.91
N ASN A 38 -4.08 23.51 5.80
CA ASN A 38 -2.82 24.16 5.45
C ASN A 38 -1.67 23.15 5.41
N ILE A 39 -1.35 22.68 4.21
CA ILE A 39 -0.27 21.71 3.94
C ILE A 39 1.14 22.23 4.31
N ALA A 40 1.34 23.55 4.44
CA ALA A 40 2.64 24.10 4.84
C ALA A 40 2.92 23.88 6.34
N LEU A 41 1.91 23.57 7.14
CA LEU A 41 2.06 23.30 8.57
C LEU A 41 2.50 21.85 8.80
N LYS A 42 3.82 21.63 8.87
CA LYS A 42 4.39 20.31 9.21
C LYS A 42 4.08 19.85 10.64
N THR A 43 3.82 20.79 11.54
CA THR A 43 3.48 20.54 12.94
C THR A 43 2.28 21.42 13.29
N PRO A 44 1.07 21.00 12.87
CA PRO A 44 -0.12 21.82 13.04
C PRO A 44 -0.43 22.02 14.53
N PRO A 45 -0.70 23.25 14.98
CA PRO A 45 -1.12 23.49 16.36
C PRO A 45 -2.50 22.88 16.62
N PRO A 46 -2.91 22.71 17.89
CA PRO A 46 -4.21 22.10 18.24
C PRO A 46 -5.42 22.80 17.60
N ASN A 47 -5.32 24.10 17.32
CA ASN A 47 -6.35 24.93 16.72
C ASN A 47 -6.19 25.10 15.19
N ALA A 48 -5.32 24.33 14.53
CA ALA A 48 -5.19 24.35 13.08
C ALA A 48 -6.53 24.01 12.42
N SER A 49 -6.83 24.64 11.28
CA SER A 49 -8.05 24.33 10.53
C SER A 49 -7.97 22.90 9.98
N ARG A 50 -8.99 22.10 10.28
CA ARG A 50 -9.12 20.70 9.87
C ARG A 50 -10.39 20.53 9.07
N LYS A 51 -10.35 19.59 8.13
CA LYS A 51 -11.50 19.24 7.30
C LYS A 51 -11.70 17.73 7.31
N VAL A 52 -12.92 17.32 7.66
CA VAL A 52 -13.36 15.93 7.49
C VAL A 52 -13.74 15.73 6.02
N LEU A 53 -13.18 14.69 5.42
CA LEU A 53 -13.45 14.31 4.04
C LEU A 53 -14.65 13.36 4.01
N THR A 54 -15.56 13.59 3.07
CA THR A 54 -16.71 12.71 2.83
C THR A 54 -16.86 12.41 1.35
N GLY A 55 -17.42 11.24 1.03
CA GLY A 55 -17.63 10.79 -0.36
C GLY A 55 -16.55 9.82 -0.83
N LYS A 56 -16.49 9.58 -2.15
CA LYS A 56 -15.58 8.59 -2.72
C LYS A 56 -14.13 9.05 -2.63
N VAL A 57 -13.25 8.14 -2.23
CA VAL A 57 -11.81 8.34 -2.16
C VAL A 57 -11.09 7.16 -2.79
N LEU A 58 -10.07 7.43 -3.58
CA LEU A 58 -9.14 6.44 -4.09
C LEU A 58 -7.94 6.36 -3.14
N ILE A 59 -7.61 5.15 -2.70
CA ILE A 59 -6.52 4.86 -1.78
C ILE A 59 -5.65 3.76 -2.38
N THR A 60 -4.33 3.92 -2.28
CA THR A 60 -3.37 2.89 -2.67
C THR A 60 -2.09 3.01 -1.84
N LYS A 61 -1.42 1.87 -1.65
CA LYS A 61 -0.05 1.81 -1.13
C LYS A 61 0.94 1.74 -2.30
N ASN A 62 2.01 2.52 -2.19
CA ASN A 62 3.12 2.44 -3.14
C ASN A 62 4.19 1.47 -2.63
N PRO A 63 4.79 0.66 -3.51
CA PRO A 63 4.51 0.52 -4.94
C PRO A 63 3.25 -0.31 -5.24
N CYS A 64 2.37 0.22 -6.08
CA CYS A 64 1.20 -0.48 -6.64
C CYS A 64 1.59 -1.27 -7.90
N ILE A 65 1.20 -2.54 -8.00
CA ILE A 65 1.64 -3.43 -9.09
C ILE A 65 0.44 -4.00 -9.86
N VAL A 66 -0.58 -4.48 -9.16
CA VAL A 66 -1.80 -5.01 -9.79
C VAL A 66 -2.93 -4.00 -9.72
N ALA A 67 -3.92 -4.15 -10.60
CA ALA A 67 -5.09 -3.29 -10.61
C ALA A 67 -5.89 -3.34 -9.28
N GLY A 68 -5.83 -4.48 -8.57
CA GLY A 68 -6.48 -4.65 -7.27
C GLY A 68 -5.85 -3.86 -6.12
N ASP A 69 -4.62 -3.35 -6.28
CA ASP A 69 -3.92 -2.57 -5.23
C ASP A 69 -4.45 -1.14 -5.10
N VAL A 70 -5.28 -0.71 -6.05
CA VAL A 70 -5.94 0.59 -6.02
C VAL A 70 -7.39 0.37 -5.63
N ARG A 71 -7.80 0.99 -4.53
CA ARG A 71 -9.10 0.79 -3.92
C ARG A 71 -9.86 2.11 -3.83
N VAL A 72 -11.11 2.09 -4.19
CA VAL A 72 -12.08 3.16 -3.97
C VAL A 72 -12.90 2.80 -2.75
N PHE A 73 -12.86 3.67 -1.75
CA PHE A 73 -13.62 3.59 -0.51
C PHE A 73 -14.59 4.77 -0.41
N THR A 74 -15.49 4.71 0.58
CA THR A 74 -16.34 5.84 0.96
C THR A 74 -15.82 6.45 2.24
N ALA A 75 -15.30 7.67 2.17
CA ALA A 75 -15.01 8.47 3.35
C ALA A 75 -16.32 8.90 4.02
N VAL A 76 -16.43 8.63 5.32
CA VAL A 76 -17.62 8.95 6.13
C VAL A 76 -17.21 9.74 7.36
N ASP A 77 -18.10 10.60 7.83
CA ASP A 77 -17.90 11.37 9.05
C ASP A 77 -18.30 10.53 10.28
N VAL A 78 -17.36 10.36 11.21
CA VAL A 78 -17.55 9.65 12.48
C VAL A 78 -17.05 10.58 13.60
N PRO A 79 -17.96 11.22 14.36
CA PRO A 79 -17.60 12.20 15.39
C PRO A 79 -16.58 11.70 16.42
N GLU A 80 -16.65 10.43 16.80
CA GLU A 80 -15.74 9.81 17.76
C GLU A 80 -14.31 9.73 17.23
N LEU A 81 -14.11 9.75 15.90
CA LEU A 81 -12.81 9.71 15.24
C LEU A 81 -12.23 11.10 14.96
N HIS A 82 -12.89 12.20 15.33
CA HIS A 82 -12.41 13.58 15.07
C HIS A 82 -11.08 13.93 15.73
N HIS A 83 -10.65 13.14 16.71
CA HIS A 83 -9.32 13.26 17.31
C HIS A 83 -8.20 12.73 16.39
N MET A 84 -8.53 11.86 15.43
CA MET A 84 -7.62 11.37 14.40
C MET A 84 -7.49 12.40 13.27
N CYS A 85 -6.27 12.84 12.96
CA CYS A 85 -6.01 13.85 11.94
C CYS A 85 -4.72 13.52 11.18
N ASP A 86 -4.71 13.80 9.87
CA ASP A 86 -3.61 13.52 8.95
C ASP A 86 -3.22 12.03 8.87
N VAL A 87 -4.21 11.17 9.11
CA VAL A 87 -4.17 9.71 9.01
C VAL A 87 -5.40 9.21 8.26
N VAL A 88 -5.30 8.05 7.61
CA VAL A 88 -6.46 7.30 7.12
C VAL A 88 -6.81 6.22 8.13
N VAL A 89 -8.06 6.21 8.57
CA VAL A 89 -8.57 5.22 9.52
C VAL A 89 -9.36 4.15 8.77
N PHE A 90 -8.94 2.91 8.92
CA PHE A 90 -9.55 1.73 8.32
C PHE A 90 -10.48 1.00 9.30
N PRO A 91 -11.53 0.32 8.83
CA PRO A 91 -12.45 -0.42 9.69
C PRO A 91 -11.74 -1.63 10.33
N MET A 92 -12.04 -1.89 11.60
CA MET A 92 -11.57 -3.10 12.30
C MET A 92 -12.26 -4.38 11.79
N HIS A 93 -13.45 -4.26 11.21
CA HIS A 93 -14.27 -5.40 10.80
C HIS A 93 -14.43 -5.49 9.28
N GLY A 94 -14.48 -6.72 8.77
CA GLY A 94 -14.69 -7.01 7.36
C GLY A 94 -14.22 -8.41 6.99
N PRO A 95 -14.51 -8.87 5.75
CA PRO A 95 -14.03 -10.16 5.26
C PRO A 95 -12.51 -10.21 5.07
N ARG A 96 -11.86 -9.05 4.86
CA ARG A 96 -10.42 -8.89 4.65
C ARG A 96 -9.99 -7.51 5.16
N PRO A 97 -8.82 -7.34 5.79
CA PRO A 97 -8.34 -6.01 6.13
C PRO A 97 -8.08 -5.15 4.88
N HIS A 98 -8.58 -3.92 4.84
CA HIS A 98 -8.35 -3.02 3.70
C HIS A 98 -6.87 -2.71 3.43
N PRO A 99 -5.99 -2.55 4.44
CA PRO A 99 -4.54 -2.51 4.23
C PRO A 99 -4.02 -3.67 3.36
N ASP A 100 -4.38 -4.90 3.71
CA ASP A 100 -3.91 -6.12 3.04
C ASP A 100 -4.42 -6.23 1.59
N GLU A 101 -5.57 -5.61 1.27
CA GLU A 101 -6.06 -5.50 -0.11
C GLU A 101 -5.19 -4.64 -1.02
N MET A 102 -4.33 -3.78 -0.45
CA MET A 102 -3.46 -2.85 -1.16
C MET A 102 -2.00 -3.27 -1.03
N ALA A 103 -1.48 -4.02 -2.00
CA ALA A 103 -0.08 -4.47 -2.00
C ALA A 103 0.36 -5.28 -0.76
N GLY A 104 -0.58 -5.95 -0.07
CA GLY A 104 -0.30 -6.72 1.14
C GLY A 104 0.17 -5.84 2.31
N SER A 105 -0.36 -4.61 2.40
CA SER A 105 -0.02 -3.65 3.45
C SER A 105 -0.44 -4.11 4.83
N ASP A 106 0.18 -3.54 5.85
CA ASP A 106 -0.30 -3.59 7.21
C ASP A 106 -0.37 -2.17 7.82
N LEU A 107 -0.36 -2.07 9.15
CA LEU A 107 -0.48 -0.83 9.91
C LEU A 107 0.71 -0.64 10.87
N ASP A 108 1.92 -1.07 10.48
CA ASP A 108 3.14 -0.95 11.29
C ASP A 108 3.92 0.37 11.07
N GLY A 109 3.40 1.24 10.19
CA GLY A 109 4.08 2.45 9.72
C GLY A 109 3.80 2.80 8.25
N ASP A 110 2.96 2.00 7.58
CA ASP A 110 2.62 2.19 6.18
C ASP A 110 1.92 3.51 5.86
N GLU A 111 2.38 4.14 4.77
CA GLU A 111 1.78 5.35 4.19
C GLU A 111 0.94 5.01 2.95
N TYR A 112 -0.21 5.68 2.85
CA TYR A 112 -1.18 5.52 1.79
C TYR A 112 -1.37 6.83 1.03
N SER A 113 -1.43 6.74 -0.30
CA SER A 113 -1.85 7.84 -1.15
C SER A 113 -3.37 7.89 -1.16
N VAL A 114 -3.95 8.92 -0.52
CA VAL A 114 -5.40 9.17 -0.46
C VAL A 114 -5.74 10.30 -1.43
N ILE A 115 -6.57 10.02 -2.42
CA ILE A 115 -6.92 10.93 -3.52
C ILE A 115 -8.44 11.04 -3.61
N TRP A 116 -8.95 12.27 -3.65
CA TRP A 116 -10.38 12.58 -3.80
C TRP A 116 -10.65 13.49 -5.00
N ASP A 117 -9.81 13.36 -6.03
CA ASP A 117 -10.06 13.98 -7.34
C ASP A 117 -11.03 13.13 -8.16
N ASN A 118 -12.21 13.68 -8.48
CA ASN A 118 -13.23 13.00 -9.27
C ASN A 118 -12.72 12.52 -10.64
N ASP A 119 -11.76 13.23 -11.25
CA ASP A 119 -11.19 12.87 -12.56
C ASP A 119 -10.26 11.65 -12.48
N LEU A 120 -9.81 11.28 -11.28
CA LEU A 120 -8.91 10.16 -11.03
C LEU A 120 -9.61 8.99 -10.33
N LEU A 121 -10.86 9.16 -9.90
CA LEU A 121 -11.62 8.08 -9.27
C LEU A 121 -11.90 6.96 -10.28
N LEU A 122 -11.71 5.72 -9.83
CA LEU A 122 -12.11 4.55 -10.59
C LEU A 122 -13.60 4.26 -10.37
N ASP A 123 -14.27 3.72 -11.38
CA ASP A 123 -15.69 3.37 -11.29
C ASP A 123 -15.96 2.20 -10.33
N ARG A 124 -14.98 1.29 -10.21
CA ARG A 124 -15.07 0.07 -9.41
C ARG A 124 -13.71 -0.36 -8.89
N ASN A 125 -13.75 -1.21 -7.87
CA ASN A 125 -12.60 -1.99 -7.42
C ASN A 125 -12.45 -3.26 -8.25
N GLU A 126 -11.22 -3.57 -8.65
CA GLU A 126 -10.87 -4.91 -9.14
C GLU A 126 -10.61 -5.82 -7.93
N GLU A 127 -10.63 -7.14 -8.15
CA GLU A 127 -10.39 -8.12 -7.08
C GLU A 127 -8.98 -7.92 -6.48
N PRO A 128 -8.86 -7.86 -5.14
CA PRO A 128 -7.57 -7.68 -4.48
C PRO A 128 -6.72 -8.94 -4.66
N PHE A 129 -5.44 -8.76 -4.99
CA PHE A 129 -4.53 -9.89 -5.17
C PHE A 129 -4.26 -10.59 -3.83
N ASP A 130 -3.99 -11.89 -3.88
CA ASP A 130 -3.62 -12.66 -2.70
C ASP A 130 -2.11 -12.59 -2.49
N TYR A 131 -1.72 -11.78 -1.50
CA TYR A 131 -0.33 -11.56 -1.12
C TYR A 131 0.18 -12.56 -0.09
N THR A 132 -0.64 -13.54 0.35
CA THR A 132 -0.15 -14.56 1.28
C THR A 132 1.02 -15.34 0.66
N ALA A 133 2.18 -15.24 1.29
CA ALA A 133 3.35 -16.03 0.92
C ALA A 133 3.33 -17.37 1.66
N ASP A 134 3.83 -18.43 1.02
CA ASP A 134 4.13 -19.66 1.72
C ASP A 134 5.14 -19.37 2.83
N LYS A 135 4.92 -19.94 4.02
CA LYS A 135 5.86 -19.76 5.13
C LYS A 135 7.21 -20.35 4.74
N PRO A 136 8.32 -19.60 4.86
CA PRO A 136 9.64 -20.14 4.60
C PRO A 136 9.93 -21.31 5.54
N GLU A 137 10.70 -22.28 5.06
CA GLU A 137 11.18 -23.38 5.90
C GLU A 137 12.16 -22.82 6.93
N THR A 138 11.77 -22.83 8.21
CA THR A 138 12.65 -22.38 9.29
C THR A 138 13.79 -23.38 9.48
N LYS A 139 15.00 -23.02 9.04
CA LYS A 139 16.21 -23.77 9.37
C LYS A 139 16.65 -23.41 10.80
N PRO A 140 16.87 -24.39 11.70
CA PRO A 140 17.36 -24.11 13.04
C PRO A 140 18.79 -23.58 12.97
N ILE A 141 19.03 -22.41 13.58
CA ILE A 141 20.36 -21.78 13.65
C ILE A 141 21.18 -22.49 14.73
N SER A 142 22.37 -22.95 14.39
CA SER A 142 23.36 -23.50 15.33
C SER A 142 24.45 -22.47 15.61
N LYS A 143 24.92 -22.40 16.87
CA LYS A 143 25.98 -21.45 17.26
C LYS A 143 27.31 -21.77 16.57
N GLU A 144 27.50 -23.04 16.24
CA GLU A 144 28.71 -23.56 15.62
C GLU A 144 28.80 -23.18 14.13
N THR A 145 27.66 -23.05 13.46
CA THR A 145 27.53 -22.74 12.02
C THR A 145 27.15 -21.29 11.74
N LEU A 146 26.82 -20.49 12.77
CA LEU A 146 26.32 -19.12 12.65
C LEU A 146 27.12 -18.23 11.69
N ASN A 147 28.46 -18.30 11.73
CA ASN A 147 29.29 -17.48 10.85
C ASN A 147 29.17 -17.90 9.38
N GLU A 148 29.11 -19.20 9.11
CA GLU A 148 28.96 -19.74 7.75
C GLU A 148 27.55 -19.43 7.22
N ASP A 149 26.52 -19.66 8.04
CA ASP A 149 25.12 -19.33 7.72
C ASP A 149 24.95 -17.83 7.40
N MET A 150 25.59 -16.94 8.17
CA MET A 150 25.56 -15.50 7.89
C MET A 150 26.22 -15.16 6.55
N VAL A 151 27.38 -15.76 6.24
CA VAL A 151 28.06 -15.52 4.96
C VAL A 151 27.21 -16.00 3.79
N ASP A 152 26.65 -17.20 3.90
CA ASP A 152 25.78 -17.78 2.87
C ASP A 152 24.49 -16.97 2.68
N PHE A 153 23.91 -16.45 3.77
CA PHE A 153 22.77 -15.53 3.72
C PHE A 153 23.14 -14.26 2.93
N TYR A 154 24.27 -13.61 3.23
CA TYR A 154 24.69 -12.41 2.49
C TYR A 154 24.97 -12.69 1.02
N ILE A 155 25.61 -13.81 0.68
CA ILE A 155 25.85 -14.20 -0.71
C ILE A 155 24.53 -14.43 -1.44
N SER A 156 23.60 -15.16 -0.81
CA SER A 156 22.27 -15.42 -1.37
C SER A 156 21.51 -14.12 -1.60
N TYR A 157 21.45 -13.25 -0.59
CA TYR A 157 20.82 -11.93 -0.68
C TYR A 157 21.39 -11.10 -1.84
N ILE A 158 22.71 -10.96 -1.93
CA ILE A 158 23.36 -10.14 -2.98
C ILE A 158 23.11 -10.73 -4.38
N THR A 159 23.10 -12.06 -4.52
CA THR A 159 22.89 -12.72 -5.81
C THR A 159 21.43 -12.71 -6.26
N GLN A 160 20.49 -12.65 -5.32
CA GLN A 160 19.05 -12.73 -5.58
C GLN A 160 18.38 -11.35 -5.61
N ASP A 161 19.04 -10.30 -5.12
CA ASP A 161 18.53 -8.93 -5.19
C ASP A 161 18.40 -8.44 -6.65
N SER A 162 17.20 -8.62 -7.18
CA SER A 162 16.83 -8.30 -8.55
C SER A 162 15.52 -7.51 -8.61
N VAL A 163 15.07 -6.97 -7.48
CA VAL A 163 13.79 -6.26 -7.33
C VAL A 163 13.70 -5.10 -8.33
N GLY A 164 14.77 -4.31 -8.47
CA GLY A 164 14.83 -3.19 -9.41
C GLY A 164 14.72 -3.63 -10.87
N THR A 165 15.45 -4.68 -11.24
CA THR A 165 15.43 -5.24 -12.61
C THR A 165 14.05 -5.77 -12.97
N ILE A 166 13.41 -6.50 -12.06
CA ILE A 166 12.07 -7.06 -12.27
C ILE A 166 11.02 -5.95 -12.33
N SER A 167 11.12 -4.95 -11.46
CA SER A 167 10.23 -3.78 -11.48
C SER A 167 10.28 -3.05 -12.83
N ASN A 168 11.49 -2.84 -13.38
CA ASN A 168 11.66 -2.22 -14.69
C ASN A 168 11.18 -3.10 -15.84
N SER A 169 11.42 -4.41 -15.77
CA SER A 169 10.95 -5.38 -16.77
C SER A 169 9.42 -5.46 -16.80
N PHE A 170 8.79 -5.49 -15.62
CA PHE A 170 7.34 -5.46 -15.47
C PHE A 170 6.75 -4.19 -16.09
N LEU A 171 7.32 -3.01 -15.79
CA LEU A 171 6.86 -1.75 -16.35
C LEU A 171 6.95 -1.76 -17.89
N PHE A 172 8.05 -2.24 -18.45
CA PHE A 172 8.24 -2.33 -19.89
C PHE A 172 7.23 -3.28 -20.56
N GLN A 173 6.98 -4.44 -19.95
CA GLN A 173 5.99 -5.41 -20.46
C GLN A 173 4.57 -4.87 -20.36
N ALA A 174 4.23 -4.22 -19.24
CA ALA A 174 2.92 -3.59 -19.04
C ALA A 174 2.67 -2.48 -20.07
N ASP A 175 3.68 -1.66 -20.39
CA ASP A 175 3.56 -0.61 -21.39
C ASP A 175 3.38 -1.15 -22.82
N LEU A 176 3.99 -2.30 -23.15
CA LEU A 176 3.90 -2.89 -24.49
C LEU A 176 2.68 -3.77 -24.72
N TYR A 177 2.33 -4.60 -23.73
CA TYR A 177 1.33 -5.66 -23.88
C TYR A 177 0.08 -5.43 -23.01
N GLY A 178 0.13 -4.45 -22.11
CA GLY A 178 -0.92 -4.16 -21.14
C GLY A 178 -0.74 -4.87 -19.80
N LEU A 179 -1.36 -4.32 -18.75
CA LEU A 179 -1.30 -4.84 -17.38
C LEU A 179 -1.91 -6.24 -17.23
N LYS A 180 -2.92 -6.56 -18.03
CA LYS A 180 -3.64 -7.85 -17.99
C LYS A 180 -3.06 -8.91 -18.92
N SER A 181 -1.91 -8.63 -19.57
CA SER A 181 -1.29 -9.59 -20.47
C SER A 181 -0.68 -10.76 -19.70
N GLU A 182 -0.70 -11.95 -20.28
CA GLU A 182 -0.09 -13.16 -19.70
C GLU A 182 1.41 -12.96 -19.42
N VAL A 183 2.10 -12.25 -20.32
CA VAL A 183 3.54 -11.94 -20.20
C VAL A 183 3.80 -11.09 -18.95
N THR A 184 2.99 -10.05 -18.74
CA THR A 184 3.08 -9.16 -17.56
C THR A 184 2.79 -9.92 -16.25
N LEU A 185 1.82 -10.83 -16.27
CA LEU A 185 1.46 -11.66 -15.11
C LEU A 185 2.55 -12.67 -14.73
N ILE A 186 3.25 -13.26 -15.70
CA ILE A 186 4.39 -14.15 -15.42
C ILE A 186 5.51 -13.39 -14.69
N SER A 187 5.82 -12.17 -15.11
CA SER A 187 6.81 -11.33 -14.44
C SER A 187 6.41 -10.95 -13.01
N LEU A 188 5.11 -10.82 -12.73
CA LEU A 188 4.57 -10.57 -11.39
C LEU A 188 4.81 -11.78 -10.47
N ILE A 189 4.56 -13.00 -10.96
CA ILE A 189 4.79 -14.25 -10.23
C ILE A 189 6.28 -14.39 -9.87
N SER A 190 7.19 -14.05 -10.80
CA SER A 190 8.62 -14.03 -10.52
C SER A 190 9.00 -13.02 -9.42
N LYS A 191 8.28 -11.89 -9.31
CA LYS A 191 8.48 -10.92 -8.23
C LYS A 191 8.03 -11.45 -6.87
N ARG A 192 6.88 -12.15 -6.82
CA ARG A 192 6.38 -12.85 -5.62
C ARG A 192 7.42 -13.85 -5.09
N LEU A 193 8.06 -14.60 -5.98
CA LEU A 193 9.12 -15.56 -5.64
C LEU A 193 10.36 -14.88 -5.03
N ILE A 194 10.75 -13.70 -5.49
CA ILE A 194 11.95 -13.02 -4.98
C ILE A 194 11.72 -12.30 -3.66
N GLN A 195 10.51 -11.77 -3.43
CA GLN A 195 10.15 -11.23 -2.12
C GLN A 195 10.12 -12.34 -1.04
N LEU A 196 9.77 -13.58 -1.42
CA LEU A 196 9.95 -14.77 -0.58
C LEU A 196 11.43 -15.07 -0.30
N VAL A 197 12.30 -14.93 -1.29
CA VAL A 197 13.71 -15.29 -1.20
C VAL A 197 14.52 -14.29 -0.37
N ILE A 198 14.18 -12.99 -0.40
CA ILE A 198 14.83 -11.97 0.46
C ILE A 198 14.47 -12.15 1.95
N LEU A 199 13.41 -12.89 2.25
CA LEU A 199 12.99 -13.26 3.60
C LEU A 199 13.44 -14.67 4.03
N ASN A 200 14.23 -15.38 3.20
CA ASN A 200 14.91 -16.63 3.54
C ASN A 200 16.40 -16.40 3.81
#